data_AF-A0A518CMQ2-F1
#
_entry.id   AF-A0A518CMQ2-F1
#
_cell.length_a   1.000
_cell.length_b   1.000
_cell.length_c   1.000
_cell.angle_alpha   90.00
_cell.angle_beta   90.00
_cell.angle_gamma   90.00
#
_symmetry.space_group_name_H-M   'P 1'
#
loop_
_entity.id
_entity.type
_entity.pdbx_description
1 polymer ?
#
loop_
_entity_poly.entity_id
_entity_poly.type
_entity_poly.pdbx_seq_one_letter_code
_entity_poly.pdbx_strand_id
1 'polypeptide(L)'
;MSHVHNLLEAYAEVGTDPPDWAYPSHASIPFIGKNYGRWNGVIVYASAENLAQYEREPETLPDYFNDDRILNRHRTAFECDSNRNFFRHVHMAPFDNGSLIVAASYFIWRQHGEMIDEPVDLLESIAVANFCKYSISGKVNKDYAGDTIKLTHSIPYVMADVGQLQPSVVLMPNSILKKKAVRDSVREAFPHTSFVGIPQFNSTVVNTHLKKHADRAAQLEVELEGTSLARWIDNLTGYASGYPYRYLVEIDEVLAGSN
;
A
#
# COMPACT_ATOMS: atom_id res chain seq x y z
N MET A 1 -12.29 2.03 -21.73
CA MET A 1 -12.49 3.16 -20.78
C MET A 1 -11.36 3.09 -19.76
N SER A 2 -10.87 4.23 -19.27
CA SER A 2 -9.74 4.28 -18.33
C SER A 2 -10.16 3.75 -16.97
N HIS A 3 -9.36 2.90 -16.32
CA HIS A 3 -9.63 2.40 -14.95
C HIS A 3 -9.95 3.53 -13.96
N VAL A 4 -9.29 4.69 -14.12
CA VAL A 4 -9.50 5.88 -13.28
C VAL A 4 -10.94 6.38 -13.39
N HIS A 5 -11.50 6.44 -14.60
CA HIS A 5 -12.85 6.95 -14.81
C HIS A 5 -13.90 6.04 -14.15
N ASN A 6 -13.82 4.74 -14.40
CA ASN A 6 -14.73 3.76 -13.81
C ASN A 6 -14.64 3.73 -12.27
N LEU A 7 -13.44 3.94 -11.70
CA LEU A 7 -13.28 4.02 -10.25
C LEU A 7 -13.89 5.26 -9.63
N LEU A 8 -13.75 6.42 -10.29
CA LEU A 8 -14.38 7.65 -9.84
C LEU A 8 -15.91 7.53 -9.87
N GLU A 9 -16.48 6.89 -10.89
CA GLU A 9 -17.91 6.58 -10.95
C GLU A 9 -18.34 5.64 -9.81
N ALA A 10 -17.61 4.53 -9.60
CA ALA A 10 -17.90 3.60 -8.52
C ALA A 10 -17.80 4.25 -7.12
N TYR A 11 -16.83 5.15 -6.92
CA TYR A 11 -16.71 5.92 -5.68
C TYR A 11 -17.86 6.90 -5.48
N ALA A 12 -18.33 7.54 -6.55
CA ALA A 12 -19.50 8.42 -6.49
C ALA A 12 -20.76 7.66 -6.08
N GLU A 13 -20.92 6.40 -6.52
CA GLU A 13 -22.03 5.53 -6.12
C GLU A 13 -21.98 5.12 -4.63
N VAL A 14 -20.79 4.94 -4.06
CA VAL A 14 -20.60 4.69 -2.63
C VAL A 14 -20.97 5.92 -1.78
N GLY A 15 -20.80 7.11 -2.34
CA GLY A 15 -20.93 8.40 -1.66
C GLY A 15 -19.56 8.89 -1.20
N THR A 16 -19.29 10.18 -1.35
CA THR A 16 -17.93 10.75 -1.17
C THR A 16 -17.71 11.43 0.17
N ASP A 17 -18.75 11.56 0.99
CA ASP A 17 -18.67 12.28 2.25
C ASP A 17 -17.90 11.47 3.31
N PRO A 18 -16.97 12.10 4.04
CA PRO A 18 -16.27 11.44 5.13
C PRO A 18 -17.21 11.24 6.33
N PRO A 19 -17.07 10.14 7.09
CA PRO A 19 -17.76 9.98 8.37
C PRO A 19 -17.39 11.08 9.37
N ASP A 20 -18.29 11.41 10.31
CA ASP A 20 -18.10 12.50 11.30
C ASP A 20 -16.81 12.43 12.12
N TRP A 21 -16.24 11.24 12.30
CA TRP A 21 -15.00 11.05 13.06
C TRP A 21 -13.72 11.27 12.24
N ALA A 22 -13.86 11.35 10.91
CA ALA A 22 -12.75 11.42 9.97
C ALA A 22 -12.34 12.86 9.67
N TYR A 23 -11.08 13.03 9.23
CA TYR A 23 -10.60 14.27 8.66
C TYR A 23 -11.49 14.63 7.45
N PRO A 24 -11.88 15.90 7.27
CA PRO A 24 -12.83 16.32 6.24
C PRO A 24 -12.20 16.30 4.83
N SER A 25 -11.88 15.11 4.34
CA SER A 25 -11.34 14.86 3.01
C SER A 25 -12.06 13.68 2.38
N HIS A 26 -12.31 13.78 1.08
CA HIS A 26 -12.82 12.66 0.29
C HIS A 26 -11.84 11.47 0.30
N ALA A 27 -12.40 10.27 0.22
CA ALA A 27 -11.62 9.07 -0.07
C ALA A 27 -10.99 9.20 -1.47
N SER A 28 -9.68 9.01 -1.60
CA SER A 28 -9.03 8.95 -2.92
C SER A 28 -9.19 7.56 -3.51
N ILE A 29 -9.29 7.52 -4.84
CA ILE A 29 -9.05 6.30 -5.59
C ILE A 29 -7.59 5.85 -5.39
N PRO A 30 -7.28 4.56 -5.59
CA PRO A 30 -5.90 4.07 -5.60
C PRO A 30 -5.02 4.86 -6.56
N PHE A 31 -3.73 4.94 -6.26
CA PHE A 31 -2.75 5.18 -7.31
C PHE A 31 -2.80 3.98 -8.27
N ILE A 32 -2.91 4.24 -9.57
CA ILE A 32 -2.94 3.21 -10.61
C ILE A 32 -1.84 3.54 -11.61
N GLY A 33 -0.88 2.63 -11.74
CA GLY A 33 0.17 2.74 -12.72
C GLY A 33 -0.35 2.69 -14.16
N LYS A 34 0.31 3.39 -15.08
CA LYS A 34 -0.03 3.40 -16.52
C LYS A 34 0.02 2.01 -17.16
N ASN A 35 0.86 1.13 -16.62
CA ASN A 35 1.09 -0.23 -17.07
C ASN A 35 0.42 -1.26 -16.12
N TYR A 36 -0.58 -0.83 -15.34
CA TYR A 36 -1.36 -1.73 -14.50
C TYR A 36 -1.94 -2.88 -15.33
N GLY A 37 -1.84 -4.10 -14.81
CA GLY A 37 -2.26 -5.32 -15.48
C GLY A 37 -1.11 -6.22 -15.95
N ARG A 38 0.16 -5.76 -15.85
CA ARG A 38 1.36 -6.54 -16.22
C ARG A 38 1.38 -7.97 -15.68
N TRP A 39 0.93 -8.15 -14.44
CA TRP A 39 0.84 -9.46 -13.76
C TRP A 39 -0.61 -9.84 -13.45
N ASN A 40 -1.53 -9.62 -14.40
CA ASN A 40 -2.98 -9.76 -14.21
C ASN A 40 -3.50 -8.88 -13.05
N GLY A 41 -2.85 -7.74 -12.79
CA GLY A 41 -3.21 -6.78 -11.75
C GLY A 41 -2.75 -7.19 -10.35
N VAL A 42 -1.97 -6.31 -9.73
CA VAL A 42 -1.53 -6.42 -8.33
C VAL A 42 -1.93 -5.13 -7.60
N ILE A 43 -2.70 -5.26 -6.53
CA ILE A 43 -2.99 -4.15 -5.61
C ILE A 43 -2.19 -4.35 -4.33
N VAL A 44 -1.55 -3.29 -3.84
CA VAL A 44 -0.88 -3.28 -2.54
C VAL A 44 -1.57 -2.28 -1.62
N TYR A 45 -2.14 -2.77 -0.53
CA TYR A 45 -2.73 -1.93 0.51
C TYR A 45 -1.75 -1.66 1.64
N ALA A 46 -1.58 -0.38 1.97
CA ALA A 46 -1.14 0.05 3.29
C ALA A 46 -2.30 0.01 4.30
N SER A 47 -1.98 0.16 5.59
CA SER A 47 -2.94 0.03 6.68
C SER A 47 -3.98 1.15 6.68
N ALA A 48 -3.53 2.39 6.94
CA ALA A 48 -4.41 3.51 7.07
C ALA A 48 -3.81 4.79 6.53
N GLU A 49 -4.69 5.59 5.92
CA GLU A 49 -4.35 6.93 5.53
C GLU A 49 -4.09 7.80 6.76
N ASN A 50 -3.15 8.74 6.59
CA ASN A 50 -2.77 9.64 7.65
C ASN A 50 -2.55 11.07 7.15
N LEU A 51 -3.56 11.91 7.37
CA LEU A 51 -3.54 13.33 7.06
C LEU A 51 -3.27 14.21 8.30
N ALA A 52 -2.86 13.63 9.43
CA ALA A 52 -2.65 14.34 10.69
C ALA A 52 -1.61 15.47 10.59
N GLN A 53 -0.68 15.38 9.64
CA GLN A 53 0.25 16.47 9.34
C GLN A 53 -0.48 17.75 8.94
N TYR A 54 -1.54 17.67 8.14
CA TYR A 54 -2.27 18.85 7.67
C TYR A 54 -3.16 19.48 8.72
N GLU A 55 -3.53 18.75 9.77
CA GLU A 55 -4.13 19.36 10.96
C GLU A 55 -3.10 20.04 11.87
N ARG A 56 -1.88 19.50 11.89
CA ARG A 56 -0.79 20.04 12.71
C ARG A 56 -0.18 21.28 12.08
N GLU A 57 0.00 21.25 10.77
CA GLU A 57 0.69 22.24 9.93
C GLU A 57 -0.17 22.51 8.67
N PRO A 58 -1.32 23.22 8.79
CA PRO A 58 -2.25 23.43 7.68
C PRO A 58 -1.64 24.13 6.45
N GLU A 59 -0.60 24.93 6.66
CA GLU A 59 0.17 25.60 5.61
C GLU A 59 0.94 24.64 4.69
N THR A 60 1.10 23.38 5.10
CA THR A 60 1.73 22.32 4.29
C THR A 60 0.74 21.58 3.39
N LEU A 61 -0.55 21.92 3.45
CA LEU A 61 -1.60 21.31 2.65
C LEU A 61 -1.36 21.61 1.15
N PRO A 62 -1.19 20.58 0.30
CA PRO A 62 -0.97 20.79 -1.13
C PRO A 62 -2.19 21.40 -1.83
N ASP A 63 -1.96 22.23 -2.84
CA ASP A 63 -3.04 22.93 -3.57
C ASP A 63 -4.10 22.00 -4.15
N TYR A 64 -3.72 20.78 -4.55
CA TYR A 64 -4.63 19.77 -5.11
C TYR A 64 -5.65 19.22 -4.10
N PHE A 65 -5.56 19.57 -2.82
CA PHE A 65 -6.62 19.28 -1.84
C PHE A 65 -7.83 20.21 -1.98
N ASN A 66 -7.71 21.32 -2.72
CA ASN A 66 -8.76 22.31 -2.86
C ASN A 66 -9.54 22.20 -4.19
N ASP A 67 -9.32 21.15 -4.96
CA ASP A 67 -10.04 20.89 -6.22
C ASP A 67 -10.18 19.38 -6.48
N ASP A 68 -10.81 19.02 -7.61
CA ASP A 68 -11.16 17.65 -7.98
C ASP A 68 -9.97 16.68 -8.03
N ARG A 69 -8.72 17.20 -8.13
CA ARG A 69 -7.51 16.36 -8.09
C ARG A 69 -7.37 15.62 -6.77
N ILE A 70 -8.02 16.06 -5.68
CA ILE A 70 -8.02 15.35 -4.38
C ILE A 70 -8.55 13.92 -4.47
N LEU A 71 -9.48 13.67 -5.41
CA LEU A 71 -10.07 12.35 -5.64
C LEU A 71 -9.07 11.36 -6.24
N ASN A 72 -8.02 11.88 -6.89
CA ASN A 72 -6.88 11.12 -7.41
C ASN A 72 -5.56 11.73 -6.91
N ARG A 73 -5.51 12.04 -5.60
CA ARG A 73 -4.38 12.76 -4.99
C ARG A 73 -3.07 12.00 -5.11
N HIS A 74 -3.09 10.67 -5.07
CA HIS A 74 -1.86 9.88 -5.12
C HIS A 74 -1.18 9.99 -6.48
N ARG A 75 -1.96 9.96 -7.57
CA ARG A 75 -1.43 10.21 -8.92
C ARG A 75 -0.98 11.65 -9.08
N THR A 76 -1.76 12.59 -8.56
CA THR A 76 -1.41 14.01 -8.61
C THR A 76 -0.09 14.29 -7.89
N ALA A 77 0.10 13.74 -6.69
CA ALA A 77 1.34 13.83 -5.95
C ALA A 77 2.52 13.24 -6.72
N PHE A 78 2.34 12.07 -7.33
CA PHE A 78 3.35 11.44 -8.16
C PHE A 78 3.77 12.30 -9.35
N GLU A 79 2.83 12.95 -10.03
CA GLU A 79 3.11 13.80 -11.19
C GLU A 79 3.66 15.18 -10.80
N CYS A 80 3.21 15.75 -9.68
CA CYS A 80 3.64 17.06 -9.19
C CYS A 80 4.98 17.04 -8.44
N ASP A 81 5.38 15.89 -7.88
CA ASP A 81 6.69 15.78 -7.23
C ASP A 81 7.80 15.87 -8.28
N SER A 82 8.49 17.01 -8.27
CA SER A 82 9.66 17.29 -9.12
C SER A 82 10.96 16.74 -8.53
N ASN A 83 10.94 16.29 -7.26
CA ASN A 83 12.11 15.70 -6.63
C ASN A 83 12.32 14.27 -7.12
N ARG A 84 13.55 13.99 -7.57
CA ARG A 84 14.03 12.66 -7.97
C ARG A 84 14.31 11.80 -6.73
N ASN A 85 13.35 11.70 -5.81
CA ASN A 85 13.46 10.75 -4.70
C ASN A 85 13.61 9.33 -5.27
N PHE A 86 14.46 8.51 -4.64
CA PHE A 86 14.68 7.13 -5.07
C PHE A 86 13.34 6.36 -5.13
N PHE A 87 12.52 6.51 -4.08
CA PHE A 87 11.12 6.13 -4.09
C PHE A 87 10.28 7.37 -4.35
N ARG A 88 9.58 7.40 -5.49
CA ARG A 88 8.78 8.58 -5.88
C ARG A 88 7.57 8.74 -4.96
N HIS A 89 7.29 9.99 -4.59
CA HIS A 89 6.20 10.31 -3.68
C HIS A 89 4.84 10.01 -4.32
N VAL A 90 4.00 9.25 -3.62
CA VAL A 90 2.60 8.95 -3.99
C VAL A 90 1.64 9.43 -2.91
N HIS A 91 2.10 10.24 -1.95
CA HIS A 91 1.30 10.77 -0.85
C HIS A 91 0.69 9.65 0.00
N MET A 92 1.51 8.65 0.32
CA MET A 92 1.08 7.46 1.05
C MET A 92 2.25 6.82 1.78
N ALA A 93 2.25 6.89 3.11
CA ALA A 93 3.15 6.07 3.91
C ALA A 93 2.56 4.65 4.06
N PRO A 94 3.39 3.58 4.07
CA PRO A 94 4.85 3.54 3.91
C PRO A 94 5.29 3.23 2.46
N PHE A 95 4.59 3.73 1.43
CA PHE A 95 5.10 3.68 0.05
C PHE A 95 6.16 4.75 -0.16
N ASP A 96 5.95 5.95 0.39
CA ASP A 96 6.87 7.08 0.26
C ASP A 96 8.25 6.84 0.92
N ASN A 97 8.34 5.94 1.89
CA ASN A 97 9.62 5.53 2.48
C ASN A 97 10.19 4.24 1.86
N GLY A 98 9.55 3.73 0.80
CA GLY A 98 9.97 2.58 0.02
C GLY A 98 9.59 1.20 0.57
N SER A 99 9.13 1.12 1.82
CA SER A 99 8.99 -0.18 2.51
C SER A 99 8.04 -1.12 1.78
N LEU A 100 6.82 -0.66 1.46
CA LEU A 100 5.86 -1.49 0.72
C LEU A 100 6.21 -1.65 -0.76
N ILE A 101 7.00 -0.76 -1.34
CA ILE A 101 7.51 -0.89 -2.71
C ILE A 101 8.52 -2.05 -2.77
N VAL A 102 9.43 -2.13 -1.80
CA VAL A 102 10.38 -3.24 -1.66
C VAL A 102 9.66 -4.57 -1.41
N ALA A 103 8.65 -4.58 -0.54
CA ALA A 103 7.83 -5.78 -0.30
C ALA A 103 7.11 -6.25 -1.57
N ALA A 104 6.50 -5.33 -2.32
CA ALA A 104 5.81 -5.65 -3.57
C ALA A 104 6.78 -6.18 -4.63
N SER A 105 7.95 -5.56 -4.78
CA SER A 105 9.01 -6.01 -5.70
C SER A 105 9.46 -7.43 -5.38
N TYR A 106 9.74 -7.71 -4.10
CA TYR A 106 10.12 -9.04 -3.67
C TYR A 106 9.02 -10.07 -3.94
N PHE A 107 7.77 -9.75 -3.60
CA PHE A 107 6.63 -10.63 -3.89
C PHE A 107 6.53 -10.96 -5.38
N ILE A 108 6.63 -9.95 -6.25
CA ILE A 108 6.57 -10.11 -7.71
C ILE A 108 7.72 -10.99 -8.20
N TRP A 109 8.93 -10.76 -7.72
CA TRP A 109 10.08 -11.60 -8.07
C TRP A 109 9.85 -13.06 -7.68
N ARG A 110 9.32 -13.34 -6.48
CA ARG A 110 9.05 -14.71 -6.03
C ARG A 110 7.92 -15.40 -6.80
N GLN A 111 6.90 -14.67 -7.23
CA GLN A 111 5.74 -15.24 -7.93
C GLN A 111 5.93 -15.32 -9.45
N HIS A 112 6.68 -14.38 -10.03
CA HIS A 112 6.79 -14.23 -11.49
C HIS A 112 8.22 -14.38 -12.02
N GLY A 113 9.22 -14.52 -11.14
CA GLY A 113 10.64 -14.60 -11.53
C GLY A 113 11.18 -13.30 -12.10
N GLU A 114 10.45 -12.20 -11.96
CA GLU A 114 10.76 -10.93 -12.60
C GLU A 114 11.28 -9.92 -11.59
N MET A 115 12.46 -9.37 -11.88
CA MET A 115 13.09 -8.34 -11.08
C MET A 115 12.96 -6.99 -11.80
N ILE A 116 12.45 -5.99 -11.10
CA ILE A 116 12.28 -4.64 -11.64
C ILE A 116 13.50 -3.81 -11.27
N ASP A 117 14.05 -3.11 -12.25
CA ASP A 117 15.26 -2.31 -12.06
C ASP A 117 14.97 -1.04 -11.24
N GLU A 118 13.97 -0.26 -11.65
CA GLU A 118 13.68 1.05 -11.07
C GLU A 118 12.34 1.06 -10.29
N PRO A 119 12.29 1.66 -9.08
CA PRO A 119 11.06 1.71 -8.26
C PRO A 119 9.86 2.35 -8.97
N VAL A 120 10.14 3.33 -9.83
CA VAL A 120 9.10 4.02 -10.61
C VAL A 120 8.41 3.09 -11.60
N ASP A 121 9.14 2.14 -12.20
CA ASP A 121 8.59 1.18 -13.16
C ASP A 121 7.69 0.16 -12.45
N LEU A 122 8.05 -0.19 -11.21
CA LEU A 122 7.18 -1.02 -10.37
C LEU A 122 5.90 -0.27 -10.03
N LEU A 123 5.99 0.97 -9.53
CA LEU A 123 4.80 1.78 -9.21
C LEU A 123 3.89 1.90 -10.44
N GLU A 124 4.44 2.22 -11.61
CA GLU A 124 3.68 2.31 -12.86
C GLU A 124 3.12 0.96 -13.35
N SER A 125 3.49 -0.18 -12.74
CA SER A 125 2.98 -1.52 -13.08
C SER A 125 1.96 -2.09 -12.07
N ILE A 126 1.77 -1.45 -10.91
CA ILE A 126 0.85 -1.88 -9.85
C ILE A 126 -0.17 -0.80 -9.50
N ALA A 127 -1.11 -1.15 -8.61
CA ALA A 127 -1.94 -0.17 -7.92
C ALA A 127 -1.61 -0.16 -6.43
N VAL A 128 -1.63 1.02 -5.81
CA VAL A 128 -1.37 1.18 -4.37
C VAL A 128 -2.44 2.04 -3.71
N ALA A 129 -2.84 1.67 -2.50
CA ALA A 129 -3.91 2.33 -1.75
C ALA A 129 -3.73 2.13 -0.24
N ASN A 130 -4.46 2.91 0.56
CA ASN A 130 -4.73 2.55 1.96
C ASN A 130 -6.01 1.71 2.03
N PHE A 131 -6.02 0.66 2.85
CA PHE A 131 -7.26 -0.07 3.12
C PHE A 131 -8.23 0.81 3.88
N CYS A 132 -7.78 1.40 4.99
CA CYS A 132 -8.53 2.40 5.74
C CYS A 132 -8.50 3.73 4.97
N LYS A 133 -9.59 4.03 4.26
CA LYS A 133 -9.69 5.09 3.24
C LYS A 133 -9.76 6.52 3.79
N TYR A 134 -10.09 6.65 5.07
CA TYR A 134 -10.20 7.92 5.75
C TYR A 134 -9.05 8.09 6.74
N SER A 135 -8.73 9.33 7.10
CA SER A 135 -7.84 9.63 8.23
C SER A 135 -8.66 9.94 9.48
N ILE A 136 -8.18 9.53 10.66
CA ILE A 136 -8.79 10.00 11.92
C ILE A 136 -8.41 11.46 12.14
N SER A 137 -9.37 12.29 12.53
CA SER A 137 -9.08 13.67 12.90
C SER A 137 -8.15 13.77 14.12
N GLY A 138 -7.15 14.62 14.01
CA GLY A 138 -6.22 15.00 15.06
C GLY A 138 -4.82 15.30 14.51
N LYS A 139 -3.99 15.93 15.37
CA LYS A 139 -2.61 16.35 15.05
C LYS A 139 -1.56 15.23 15.14
N VAL A 140 -1.98 14.00 15.43
CA VAL A 140 -1.10 12.85 15.66
C VAL A 140 -1.55 11.70 14.79
N ASN A 141 -0.59 11.01 14.20
CA ASN A 141 -0.82 9.83 13.38
C ASN A 141 -1.53 8.74 14.18
N LYS A 142 -2.70 8.31 13.72
CA LYS A 142 -3.46 7.20 14.31
C LYS A 142 -3.83 6.18 13.24
N ASP A 143 -3.67 4.91 13.58
CA ASP A 143 -4.18 3.79 12.80
C ASP A 143 -5.47 3.29 13.47
N TYR A 144 -6.53 3.08 12.69
CA TYR A 144 -7.79 2.49 13.14
C TYR A 144 -8.11 1.16 12.46
N ALA A 145 -7.13 0.52 11.83
CA ALA A 145 -7.26 -0.85 11.35
C ALA A 145 -7.78 -1.79 12.46
N GLY A 146 -7.46 -1.50 13.72
CA GLY A 146 -7.97 -2.20 14.91
C GLY A 146 -9.46 -1.99 15.22
N ASP A 147 -10.05 -0.86 14.81
CA ASP A 147 -11.44 -0.47 15.10
C ASP A 147 -12.39 -0.95 14.00
N THR A 148 -13.13 -2.03 14.27
CA THR A 148 -14.02 -2.65 13.29
C THR A 148 -15.15 -1.72 12.83
N ILE A 149 -15.64 -0.82 13.68
CA ILE A 149 -16.74 0.10 13.32
C ILE A 149 -16.25 1.15 12.33
N LYS A 150 -15.03 1.67 12.53
CA LYS A 150 -14.45 2.62 11.57
C LYS A 150 -14.07 1.92 10.26
N LEU A 151 -13.52 0.71 10.36
CA LEU A 151 -13.10 -0.11 9.23
C LEU A 151 -14.23 -0.39 8.23
N THR A 152 -15.46 -0.61 8.70
CA THR A 152 -16.61 -0.91 7.82
C THR A 152 -16.92 0.21 6.83
N HIS A 153 -16.60 1.48 7.15
CA HIS A 153 -16.77 2.58 6.20
C HIS A 153 -15.81 2.50 5.00
N SER A 154 -14.70 1.76 5.12
CA SER A 154 -13.74 1.60 4.02
C SER A 154 -14.06 0.40 3.12
N ILE A 155 -14.88 -0.56 3.58
CA ILE A 155 -15.17 -1.80 2.85
C ILE A 155 -15.80 -1.52 1.47
N PRO A 156 -16.83 -0.65 1.32
CA PRO A 156 -17.43 -0.40 0.01
C PRO A 156 -16.44 0.13 -1.03
N TYR A 157 -15.51 0.99 -0.62
CA TYR A 157 -14.45 1.50 -1.51
C TYR A 157 -13.43 0.44 -1.88
N VAL A 158 -13.05 -0.43 -0.94
CA VAL A 158 -12.17 -1.56 -1.25
C VAL A 158 -12.86 -2.54 -2.21
N MET A 159 -14.18 -2.74 -2.06
CA MET A 159 -14.94 -3.51 -3.03
C MET A 159 -14.98 -2.84 -4.41
N ALA A 160 -15.11 -1.51 -4.47
CA ALA A 160 -15.01 -0.75 -5.71
C ALA A 160 -13.62 -0.89 -6.35
N ASP A 161 -12.54 -0.74 -5.57
CA ASP A 161 -11.17 -0.94 -6.01
C ASP A 161 -10.99 -2.30 -6.69
N VAL A 162 -11.31 -3.38 -5.97
CA VAL A 162 -11.10 -4.75 -6.45
C VAL A 162 -12.05 -5.08 -7.61
N GLY A 163 -13.30 -4.62 -7.55
CA GLY A 163 -14.29 -4.85 -8.60
C GLY A 163 -13.94 -4.17 -9.94
N GLN A 164 -13.41 -2.94 -9.90
CA GLN A 164 -13.08 -2.18 -11.10
C GLN A 164 -11.67 -2.49 -11.64
N LEU A 165 -10.72 -2.80 -10.76
CA LEU A 165 -9.35 -3.13 -11.17
C LEU A 165 -9.17 -4.62 -11.49
N GLN A 166 -10.04 -5.48 -10.95
CA GLN A 166 -10.03 -6.94 -11.17
C GLN A 166 -8.64 -7.58 -10.98
N PRO A 167 -7.95 -7.33 -9.86
CA PRO A 167 -6.62 -7.88 -9.63
C PRO A 167 -6.65 -9.40 -9.46
N SER A 168 -5.60 -10.05 -9.94
CA SER A 168 -5.29 -11.44 -9.57
C SER A 168 -4.76 -11.54 -8.15
N VAL A 169 -4.08 -10.51 -7.64
CA VAL A 169 -3.49 -10.49 -6.30
C VAL A 169 -3.76 -9.17 -5.58
N VAL A 170 -4.14 -9.28 -4.31
CA VAL A 170 -4.21 -8.18 -3.35
C VAL A 170 -3.28 -8.48 -2.17
N LEU A 171 -2.22 -7.69 -2.03
CA LEU A 171 -1.36 -7.67 -0.84
C LEU A 171 -1.94 -6.69 0.16
N MET A 172 -2.16 -7.10 1.41
CA MET A 172 -2.71 -6.21 2.43
C MET A 172 -2.28 -6.59 3.84
N PRO A 173 -2.42 -5.70 4.85
CA PRO A 173 -2.02 -6.02 6.21
C PRO A 173 -2.77 -7.23 6.75
N ASN A 174 -2.03 -8.22 7.26
CA ASN A 174 -2.57 -9.46 7.82
C ASN A 174 -3.55 -9.20 8.97
N SER A 175 -3.30 -8.15 9.76
CA SER A 175 -4.19 -7.72 10.85
C SER A 175 -5.57 -7.25 10.36
N ILE A 176 -5.66 -6.74 9.13
CA ILE A 176 -6.93 -6.34 8.49
C ILE A 176 -7.57 -7.56 7.84
N LEU A 177 -6.82 -8.33 7.06
CA LEU A 177 -7.33 -9.50 6.34
C LEU A 177 -7.94 -10.56 7.27
N LYS A 178 -7.42 -10.72 8.49
CA LYS A 178 -7.93 -11.66 9.50
C LYS A 178 -9.28 -11.25 10.08
N LYS A 179 -9.74 -10.02 9.87
CA LYS A 179 -11.01 -9.54 10.42
C LYS A 179 -12.16 -10.17 9.66
N LYS A 180 -13.08 -10.80 10.41
CA LYS A 180 -14.26 -11.47 9.85
C LYS A 180 -15.02 -10.60 8.85
N ALA A 181 -15.34 -9.36 9.22
CA ALA A 181 -16.08 -8.44 8.34
C ALA A 181 -15.37 -8.17 7.01
N VAL A 182 -14.05 -8.02 7.01
CA VAL A 182 -13.27 -7.83 5.78
C VAL A 182 -13.24 -9.12 4.98
N ARG A 183 -12.81 -10.22 5.62
CA ARG A 183 -12.68 -11.53 4.97
C ARG A 183 -13.97 -11.96 4.28
N ASP A 184 -15.09 -11.88 4.99
CA ASP A 184 -16.40 -12.29 4.48
C ASP A 184 -16.83 -11.37 3.32
N SER A 185 -16.53 -10.06 3.39
CA SER A 185 -16.90 -9.12 2.31
C SER A 185 -16.04 -9.27 1.05
N VAL A 186 -14.70 -9.37 1.18
CA VAL A 186 -13.80 -9.30 0.03
C VAL A 186 -13.53 -10.66 -0.61
N ARG A 187 -13.40 -11.74 0.17
CA ARG A 187 -13.08 -13.06 -0.40
C ARG A 187 -14.28 -13.71 -1.07
N GLU A 188 -15.47 -13.56 -0.48
CA GLU A 188 -16.69 -14.12 -1.07
C GLU A 188 -17.10 -13.37 -2.34
N ALA A 189 -16.90 -12.06 -2.37
CA ALA A 189 -17.21 -11.24 -3.54
C ALA A 189 -16.24 -11.44 -4.71
N PHE A 190 -14.98 -11.79 -4.44
CA PHE A 190 -13.93 -11.86 -5.47
C PHE A 190 -13.19 -13.20 -5.43
N PRO A 191 -13.84 -14.31 -5.83
CA PRO A 191 -13.28 -15.67 -5.72
C PRO A 191 -12.06 -15.92 -6.62
N HIS A 192 -11.83 -15.07 -7.63
CA HIS A 192 -10.69 -15.17 -8.55
C HIS A 192 -9.50 -14.29 -8.13
N THR A 193 -9.63 -13.53 -7.04
CA THR A 193 -8.56 -12.68 -6.50
C THR A 193 -7.90 -13.36 -5.30
N SER A 194 -6.57 -13.51 -5.34
CA SER A 194 -5.79 -14.01 -4.22
C SER A 194 -5.51 -12.89 -3.22
N PHE A 195 -6.08 -12.99 -2.02
CA PHE A 195 -5.83 -12.05 -0.92
C PHE A 195 -4.72 -12.57 -0.01
N VAL A 196 -3.56 -11.94 -0.07
CA VAL A 196 -2.35 -12.30 0.67
C VAL A 196 -2.12 -11.32 1.82
N GLY A 197 -2.11 -11.85 3.04
CA GLY A 197 -1.89 -11.07 4.24
C GLY A 197 -0.41 -10.90 4.55
N ILE A 198 0.13 -9.70 4.40
CA ILE A 198 1.52 -9.37 4.74
C ILE A 198 1.62 -8.66 6.10
N PRO A 199 2.73 -8.79 6.85
CA PRO A 199 2.90 -8.04 8.10
C PRO A 199 2.99 -6.54 7.84
N GLN A 200 2.83 -5.71 8.87
CA GLN A 200 3.14 -4.27 8.72
C GLN A 200 4.65 -4.08 8.51
N PHE A 201 5.03 -3.41 7.42
CA PHE A 201 6.43 -3.04 7.16
C PHE A 201 6.73 -1.69 7.81
N ASN A 202 7.11 -1.72 9.09
CA ASN A 202 7.56 -0.55 9.82
C ASN A 202 8.81 -0.87 10.66
N SER A 203 9.52 0.17 11.07
CA SER A 203 10.80 0.06 11.78
C SER A 203 10.67 -0.75 13.08
N THR A 204 9.58 -0.60 13.84
CA THR A 204 9.35 -1.38 15.06
C THR A 204 9.26 -2.87 14.76
N VAL A 205 8.44 -3.29 13.80
CA VAL A 205 8.28 -4.70 13.42
C VAL A 205 9.61 -5.27 12.95
N VAL A 206 10.26 -4.59 12.00
CA VAL A 206 11.50 -5.05 11.37
C VAL A 206 12.65 -5.11 12.37
N ASN A 207 12.79 -4.10 13.23
CA ASN A 207 13.91 -4.00 14.16
C ASN A 207 13.73 -4.85 15.43
N THR A 208 12.49 -5.15 15.83
CA THR A 208 12.23 -5.78 17.13
C THR A 208 11.56 -7.16 17.04
N HIS A 209 10.58 -7.34 16.15
CA HIS A 209 9.73 -8.53 16.14
C HIS A 209 10.22 -9.64 15.20
N LEU A 210 11.07 -9.31 14.23
CA LEU A 210 11.56 -10.23 13.21
C LEU A 210 12.94 -10.82 13.48
N LYS A 211 13.43 -10.74 14.74
CA LYS A 211 14.75 -11.26 15.13
C LYS A 211 14.93 -12.76 14.85
N LYS A 212 13.85 -13.55 14.90
CA LYS A 212 13.88 -14.99 14.61
C LYS A 212 14.34 -15.32 13.18
N HIS A 213 14.27 -14.37 12.24
CA HIS A 213 14.68 -14.59 10.85
C HIS A 213 16.12 -14.15 10.56
N ALA A 214 16.92 -13.78 11.57
CA ALA A 214 18.25 -13.20 11.35
C ALA A 214 19.15 -14.08 10.46
N ASP A 215 19.22 -15.39 10.73
CA ASP A 215 20.10 -16.29 9.98
C ASP A 215 19.65 -16.44 8.52
N ARG A 216 18.34 -16.58 8.29
CA ARG A 216 17.79 -16.69 6.94
C ARG A 216 17.89 -15.36 6.17
N ALA A 217 17.76 -14.23 6.87
CA ALA A 217 17.91 -12.91 6.29
C ALA A 217 19.35 -12.67 5.81
N ALA A 218 20.36 -13.11 6.56
CA ALA A 218 21.75 -13.02 6.13
C ALA A 218 22.04 -13.85 4.86
N GLN A 219 21.41 -15.03 4.73
CA GLN A 219 21.51 -15.82 3.49
C GLN A 219 20.83 -15.12 2.32
N LEU A 220 19.64 -14.54 2.55
CA LEU A 220 18.89 -13.82 1.53
C LEU A 220 19.61 -12.55 1.07
N GLU A 221 20.31 -11.87 1.98
CA GLU A 221 21.15 -10.71 1.65
C GLU A 221 22.26 -11.08 0.67
N VAL A 222 22.94 -12.21 0.88
CA VAL A 222 23.94 -12.74 -0.07
C VAL A 222 23.30 -13.16 -1.39
N GLU A 223 22.12 -13.79 -1.34
CA GLU A 223 21.36 -14.19 -2.54
C GLU A 223 20.99 -13.00 -3.43
N LEU A 224 20.64 -11.87 -2.80
CA LEU A 224 20.22 -10.64 -3.48
C LEU A 224 21.38 -9.68 -3.75
N GLU A 225 22.62 -10.03 -3.42
CA GLU A 225 23.77 -9.16 -3.63
C GLU A 225 23.91 -8.78 -5.12
N GLY A 226 24.11 -7.48 -5.38
CA GLY A 226 24.23 -6.94 -6.74
C GLY A 226 22.91 -6.82 -7.52
N THR A 227 21.79 -7.18 -6.93
CA THR A 227 20.47 -7.03 -7.55
C THR A 227 19.90 -5.62 -7.40
N SER A 228 18.88 -5.28 -8.19
CA SER A 228 18.14 -4.03 -8.01
C SER A 228 17.47 -3.98 -6.64
N LEU A 229 16.96 -5.10 -6.13
CA LEU A 229 16.26 -5.15 -4.85
C LEU A 229 17.18 -4.87 -3.66
N ALA A 230 18.44 -5.35 -3.68
CA ALA A 230 19.43 -4.99 -2.67
C ALA A 230 19.69 -3.47 -2.67
N ARG A 231 19.87 -2.86 -3.85
CA ARG A 231 19.98 -1.40 -3.99
C ARG A 231 18.76 -0.68 -3.42
N TRP A 232 17.55 -1.21 -3.61
CA TRP A 232 16.34 -0.58 -3.08
C TRP A 232 16.30 -0.64 -1.56
N ILE A 233 16.71 -1.76 -0.96
CA ILE A 233 16.81 -1.93 0.49
C ILE A 233 17.79 -0.92 1.09
N ASP A 234 18.93 -0.68 0.45
CA ASP A 234 19.93 0.30 0.90
C ASP A 234 19.42 1.75 0.89
N ASN A 235 18.36 2.03 0.12
CA ASN A 235 17.72 3.35 0.05
C ASN A 235 16.51 3.49 0.99
N LEU A 236 16.16 2.45 1.75
CA LEU A 236 15.12 2.54 2.77
C LEU A 236 15.58 3.43 3.94
N THR A 237 14.66 4.24 4.46
CA THR A 237 14.93 5.13 5.59
C THR A 237 14.24 4.63 6.87
N GLY A 238 14.90 4.80 8.02
CA GLY A 238 14.34 4.45 9.33
C GLY A 238 14.53 3.00 9.77
N TYR A 239 15.32 2.20 9.03
CA TYR A 239 15.64 0.81 9.34
C TYR A 239 17.11 0.63 9.71
N ALA A 240 17.41 -0.32 10.58
CA ALA A 240 18.80 -0.73 10.81
C ALA A 240 19.31 -1.51 9.59
N SER A 241 20.60 -1.35 9.26
CA SER A 241 21.22 -2.02 8.11
C SER A 241 21.02 -3.55 8.16
N GLY A 242 20.73 -4.15 7.01
CA GLY A 242 20.46 -5.59 6.85
C GLY A 242 19.13 -6.08 7.43
N TYR A 243 18.42 -5.29 8.24
CA TYR A 243 17.18 -5.75 8.88
C TYR A 243 15.98 -5.85 7.94
N PRO A 244 15.82 -5.01 6.89
CA PRO A 244 14.76 -5.19 5.92
C PRO A 244 14.70 -6.59 5.28
N TYR A 245 15.84 -7.29 5.12
CA TYR A 245 15.85 -8.68 4.64
C TYR A 245 15.06 -9.63 5.55
N ARG A 246 14.97 -9.36 6.86
CA ARG A 246 14.13 -10.14 7.78
C ARG A 246 12.65 -10.06 7.43
N TYR A 247 12.21 -8.92 6.91
CA TYR A 247 10.84 -8.76 6.44
C TYR A 247 10.60 -9.55 5.15
N LEU A 248 11.58 -9.60 4.25
CA LEU A 248 11.50 -10.41 3.03
C LEU A 248 11.41 -11.90 3.34
N VAL A 249 12.12 -12.38 4.36
CA VAL A 249 11.97 -13.77 4.84
C VAL A 249 10.57 -14.05 5.38
N GLU A 250 9.96 -13.10 6.10
CA GLU A 250 8.57 -13.26 6.55
C GLU A 250 7.59 -13.30 5.36
N ILE A 251 7.86 -12.58 4.25
CA ILE A 251 7.09 -12.74 3.01
C ILE A 251 7.23 -14.17 2.47
N ASP A 252 8.43 -14.75 2.45
CA ASP A 252 8.62 -16.14 2.02
C ASP A 252 7.79 -17.12 2.86
N GLU A 253 7.75 -16.94 4.18
CA GLU A 253 6.93 -17.78 5.07
C GLU A 253 5.43 -17.66 4.76
N VAL A 254 4.95 -16.44 4.48
CA VAL A 254 3.55 -16.20 4.06
C VAL A 254 3.26 -16.90 2.74
N LEU A 255 4.17 -16.81 1.77
CA LEU A 255 4.01 -17.45 0.46
C LEU A 255 4.03 -18.98 0.57
N ALA A 256 4.91 -19.55 1.39
CA ALA A 256 5.00 -20.99 1.61
C ALA A 256 3.75 -21.56 2.30
N GLY A 257 3.11 -20.79 3.19
CA GLY A 257 1.89 -21.19 3.89
C GLY A 257 0.58 -20.91 3.12
N SER A 258 0.65 -20.33 1.93
CA SER A 258 -0.53 -20.01 1.09
C SER A 258 -0.80 -21.04 -0.03
N ASN A 259 0.05 -22.07 -0.15
CA ASN A 259 -0.13 -23.24 -1.03
C ASN A 259 -0.82 -24.39 -0.28
#